data_AF-A0A935K6C8-F1
#
_entry.id   AF-A0A935K6C8-F1
#
_cell.length_a   1.000
_cell.length_b   1.000
_cell.length_c   1.000
_cell.angle_alpha   90.00
_cell.angle_beta   90.00
_cell.angle_gamma   90.00
#
_symmetry.space_group_name_H-M   'P 1'
#
loop_
_entity.id
_entity.type
_entity.pdbx_description
1 polymer ?
#
loop_
_entity_poly.entity_id
_entity_poly.type
_entity_poly.pdbx_seq_one_letter_code
_entity_poly.pdbx_strand_id
1 'polypeptide(L)'
;MLNNLKIGTKLAVGFGVALFTILILNVISLTNLGSMDDSIEDIVHDKFPKTVWANEIIDAINDNSRAIRNVFLLNDPDQIAEEMSRLTKAKVLVDARQDSLDRTVLSEEGKKLVGKFKDVRANEYFP
;
A
#
# COMPACT_ATOMS: atom_id res chain seq x y z
N MET A 1 -46.86 -23.00 28.64
CA MET A 1 -47.16 -24.07 27.65
C MET A 1 -46.06 -25.13 27.55
N LEU A 2 -44.83 -24.90 28.02
CA LEU A 2 -43.72 -25.88 27.98
C LEU A 2 -43.79 -27.00 29.06
N ASN A 3 -44.79 -26.98 29.93
CA ASN A 3 -44.81 -27.85 31.12
C ASN A 3 -45.17 -29.31 30.81
N ASN A 4 -45.84 -29.57 29.67
CA ASN A 4 -46.32 -30.91 29.28
C ASN A 4 -45.40 -31.63 28.27
N LEU A 5 -44.17 -31.14 28.05
CA LEU A 5 -43.22 -31.77 27.13
C LEU A 5 -42.50 -32.94 27.80
N LYS A 6 -42.30 -34.03 27.04
CA LYS A 6 -41.44 -35.17 27.45
C LYS A 6 -40.03 -34.67 27.78
N ILE A 7 -39.37 -35.27 28.76
CA ILE A 7 -38.02 -34.89 29.22
C ILE A 7 -37.02 -34.83 28.06
N GLY A 8 -37.08 -35.80 27.14
CA GLY A 8 -36.22 -35.81 25.94
C GLY A 8 -36.42 -34.59 25.03
N THR A 9 -37.65 -34.08 24.90
CA THR A 9 -37.95 -32.88 24.11
C THR A 9 -37.43 -31.62 24.78
N LYS A 10 -37.52 -31.51 26.12
CA LYS A 10 -36.93 -30.37 26.85
C LYS A 10 -35.40 -30.33 26.69
N LEU A 11 -34.75 -31.49 26.77
CA LEU A 11 -33.31 -31.61 26.60
C LEU A 11 -32.87 -31.26 25.16
N ALA A 12 -33.59 -31.77 24.16
CA ALA A 12 -33.34 -31.46 22.75
C ALA A 12 -33.49 -29.98 22.42
N VAL A 13 -34.48 -29.30 23.00
CA VAL A 13 -34.65 -27.84 22.82
C VAL A 13 -33.48 -27.08 23.45
N GLY A 14 -33.06 -27.44 24.66
CA GLY A 14 -31.93 -26.79 25.33
C GLY A 14 -30.62 -26.90 24.54
N PHE A 15 -30.28 -28.12 24.09
CA PHE A 15 -29.09 -28.35 23.26
C PHE A 15 -29.24 -27.79 21.84
N GLY A 16 -30.44 -27.84 21.26
CA GLY A 16 -30.71 -27.31 19.92
C GLY A 16 -30.50 -25.79 19.84
N VAL A 17 -30.92 -25.06 20.88
CA VAL A 17 -30.65 -23.61 20.97
C VAL A 17 -29.15 -23.33 21.04
N ALA A 18 -28.40 -24.08 21.87
CA ALA A 18 -26.95 -23.91 21.97
C ALA A 18 -26.25 -24.20 20.62
N LEU A 19 -26.62 -25.28 19.94
CA LEU A 19 -26.10 -25.61 18.61
C LEU A 19 -26.44 -24.52 17.58
N PHE A 20 -27.67 -24.00 17.62
CA PHE A 20 -28.10 -22.94 16.72
C PHE A 20 -27.30 -21.64 16.94
N THR A 21 -27.04 -21.26 18.19
CA THR A 21 -26.18 -20.11 18.49
C THR A 21 -24.75 -20.32 17.98
N ILE A 22 -24.19 -21.52 18.13
CA ILE A 22 -22.86 -21.85 17.58
C ILE A 22 -22.87 -21.74 16.05
N LEU A 23 -23.91 -22.22 15.37
CA LEU A 23 -24.02 -22.12 13.91
C LEU A 23 -24.07 -20.64 13.46
N ILE A 24 -24.84 -19.79 14.13
CA ILE A 24 -24.88 -18.35 13.85
C ILE A 24 -23.50 -17.73 14.01
N LEU A 25 -22.80 -18.03 15.12
CA LEU A 25 -21.46 -17.51 15.37
C LEU A 25 -20.49 -17.93 14.27
N ASN A 26 -20.53 -19.19 13.84
CA ASN A 26 -19.68 -19.68 12.75
C ASN A 26 -19.93 -18.92 11.44
N VAL A 27 -21.21 -18.68 11.09
CA VAL A 27 -21.54 -17.90 9.89
C VAL A 27 -20.94 -16.49 9.98
N ILE A 28 -21.13 -15.81 11.11
CA ILE A 28 -20.57 -14.45 11.33
C ILE A 28 -19.04 -14.47 11.28
N SER A 29 -18.41 -15.45 11.91
CA SER A 29 -16.95 -15.61 11.92
C SER A 29 -16.40 -15.79 10.51
N LEU A 30 -17.04 -16.63 9.69
CA LEU A 30 -16.62 -16.86 8.31
C LEU A 30 -16.80 -15.61 7.44
N THR A 31 -17.90 -14.88 7.59
CA THR A 31 -18.09 -13.62 6.84
C THR A 31 -17.07 -12.56 7.21
N ASN A 32 -16.72 -12.46 8.50
CA ASN A 32 -15.72 -11.49 8.96
C ASN A 32 -14.30 -11.88 8.55
N LEU A 33 -13.99 -13.18 8.50
CA LEU A 33 -12.70 -13.65 7.98
C LEU A 33 -12.57 -13.35 6.48
N GLY A 34 -13.64 -13.53 5.70
CA GLY A 34 -13.64 -13.18 4.28
C GLY A 34 -13.42 -11.68 4.03
N SER A 35 -14.12 -10.80 4.75
CA SER A 35 -13.90 -9.35 4.60
C SER A 35 -12.51 -8.90 5.07
N MET A 36 -11.94 -9.58 6.05
CA MET A 36 -10.57 -9.34 6.50
C MET A 36 -9.56 -9.78 5.44
N ASP A 37 -9.77 -10.92 4.81
CA ASP A 37 -8.94 -11.42 3.71
C ASP A 37 -8.93 -10.42 2.53
N ASP A 38 -10.11 -9.97 2.09
CA ASP A 38 -10.24 -8.94 1.04
C ASP A 38 -9.51 -7.63 1.41
N SER A 39 -9.58 -7.23 2.68
CA SER A 39 -8.91 -6.02 3.15
C SER A 39 -7.39 -6.17 3.20
N ILE A 40 -6.89 -7.36 3.56
CA ILE A 40 -5.46 -7.68 3.55
C ILE A 40 -4.95 -7.70 2.11
N GLU A 41 -5.70 -8.32 1.20
CA GLU A 41 -5.36 -8.37 -0.22
C GLU A 41 -5.22 -6.96 -0.80
N ASP A 42 -6.19 -6.07 -0.54
CA ASP A 42 -6.14 -4.67 -0.96
C ASP A 42 -4.93 -3.92 -0.35
N ILE A 43 -4.61 -4.17 0.92
CA ILE A 43 -3.43 -3.55 1.55
C ILE A 43 -2.14 -4.03 0.88
N VAL A 44 -1.97 -5.34 0.72
CA VAL A 44 -0.72 -5.94 0.28
C VAL A 44 -0.47 -5.71 -1.21
N HIS A 45 -1.52 -5.79 -2.04
CA HIS A 45 -1.38 -5.77 -3.49
C HIS A 45 -1.65 -4.40 -4.12
N ASP A 46 -2.37 -3.51 -3.43
CA ASP A 46 -2.67 -2.17 -3.95
C ASP A 46 -1.99 -1.05 -3.14
N LYS A 47 -2.29 -0.95 -1.84
CA LYS A 47 -1.90 0.23 -1.03
C LYS A 47 -0.42 0.23 -0.67
N PHE A 48 0.10 -0.89 -0.18
CA PHE A 48 1.48 -0.98 0.30
C PHE A 48 2.52 -0.74 -0.81
N PRO A 49 2.42 -1.33 -2.02
CA PRO A 49 3.34 -1.05 -3.11
C PRO A 49 3.41 0.45 -3.46
N LYS A 50 2.27 1.15 -3.45
CA LYS A 50 2.22 2.60 -3.69
C LYS A 50 2.99 3.38 -2.63
N THR A 51 2.89 2.99 -1.36
CA THR A 51 3.69 3.62 -0.29
C THR A 51 5.18 3.38 -0.47
N VAL A 52 5.57 2.17 -0.89
CA VAL A 52 6.98 1.84 -1.15
C VAL A 52 7.51 2.69 -2.30
N TRP A 53 6.81 2.75 -3.44
CA TRP A 53 7.23 3.55 -4.58
C TRP A 53 7.32 5.04 -4.26
N ALA A 54 6.38 5.58 -3.49
CA ALA A 54 6.43 6.97 -3.06
C ALA A 54 7.66 7.26 -2.17
N ASN A 55 8.00 6.36 -1.24
CA ASN A 55 9.19 6.53 -0.41
C ASN A 55 10.48 6.37 -1.22
N GLU A 56 10.54 5.40 -2.14
CA GLU A 56 11.70 5.26 -3.04
C GLU A 56 11.93 6.50 -3.90
N ILE A 57 10.87 7.19 -4.34
CA ILE A 57 10.98 8.48 -5.03
C ILE A 57 11.61 9.54 -4.11
N ILE A 58 11.13 9.64 -2.86
CA ILE A 58 11.66 10.60 -1.87
C ILE A 58 13.15 10.35 -1.62
N ASP A 59 13.52 9.09 -1.39
CA ASP A 59 14.90 8.69 -1.14
C ASP A 59 15.81 8.99 -2.35
N ALA A 60 15.34 8.68 -3.57
CA ALA A 60 16.09 8.99 -4.78
C ALA A 60 16.28 10.50 -4.98
N ILE A 61 15.29 11.34 -4.67
CA ILE A 61 15.41 12.80 -4.74
C ILE A 61 16.42 13.33 -3.70
N ASN A 62 16.41 12.77 -2.49
CA ASN A 62 17.38 13.11 -1.45
C ASN A 62 18.80 12.72 -1.86
N ASP A 63 18.98 11.55 -2.45
CA ASP A 63 20.28 11.10 -2.96
C ASP A 63 20.75 11.92 -4.15
N ASN A 64 19.83 12.31 -5.05
CA ASN A 64 20.11 13.21 -6.16
C ASN A 64 20.65 14.55 -5.63
N SER A 65 20.02 15.11 -4.59
CA SER A 65 20.44 16.36 -3.96
C SER A 65 21.84 16.28 -3.36
N ARG A 66 22.19 15.14 -2.75
CA ARG A 66 23.55 14.89 -2.23
C ARG A 66 24.58 14.74 -3.34
N ALA A 67 24.23 14.05 -4.41
CA ALA A 67 25.12 13.85 -5.55
C ALA A 67 25.40 15.16 -6.28
N ILE A 68 24.38 16.01 -6.50
CA ILE A 68 24.55 17.36 -7.08
C ILE A 68 25.53 18.17 -6.22
N ARG A 69 25.33 18.19 -4.90
CA ARG A 69 26.25 18.88 -3.99
C ARG A 69 27.67 18.35 -4.14
N ASN A 70 27.85 17.04 -4.18
CA ASN A 70 29.18 16.43 -4.30
C ASN A 70 29.86 16.78 -5.62
N VAL A 71 29.13 16.82 -6.75
CA VAL A 71 29.66 17.27 -8.05
C VAL A 71 30.29 18.67 -7.95
N PHE A 72 29.71 19.58 -7.16
CA PHE A 72 30.27 20.93 -6.96
C PHE A 72 31.43 21.00 -5.98
N LEU A 73 31.58 20.02 -5.08
CA LEU A 73 32.60 20.03 -4.02
C LEU A 73 33.86 19.22 -4.38
N LEU A 74 33.71 18.24 -5.28
CA LEU A 74 34.78 17.37 -5.70
C LEU A 74 35.61 18.02 -6.82
N ASN A 75 36.90 17.69 -6.85
CA ASN A 75 37.83 18.14 -7.90
C ASN A 75 38.36 16.98 -8.75
N ASP A 76 38.17 15.74 -8.28
CA ASP A 76 38.59 14.52 -8.96
C ASP A 76 37.57 14.17 -10.07
N PRO A 77 37.97 14.17 -11.36
CA PRO A 77 37.07 13.87 -12.47
C PRO A 77 36.39 12.51 -12.38
N ASP A 78 37.06 11.49 -11.82
CA ASP A 78 36.51 10.14 -11.73
C ASP A 78 35.38 10.09 -10.69
N GLN A 79 35.56 10.78 -9.56
CA GLN A 79 34.52 10.88 -8.52
C GLN A 79 33.34 11.75 -8.98
N ILE A 80 33.59 12.80 -9.77
CA ILE A 80 32.52 13.58 -10.39
C ILE A 80 31.71 12.70 -11.36
N ALA A 81 32.37 11.88 -12.17
CA ALA A 81 31.70 10.97 -13.09
C ALA A 81 30.83 9.93 -12.35
N GLU A 82 31.30 9.44 -11.20
CA GLU A 82 30.51 8.56 -10.33
C GLU A 82 29.25 9.25 -9.81
N GLU A 83 29.37 10.47 -9.29
CA GLU A 83 28.23 11.24 -8.80
C GLU A 83 27.22 11.54 -9.92
N MET A 84 27.68 11.89 -11.12
CA MET A 84 26.83 12.06 -12.30
C MET A 84 26.10 10.76 -12.69
N SER A 85 26.75 9.60 -12.53
CA SER A 85 26.12 8.28 -12.72
C SER A 85 25.00 8.06 -11.68
N ARG A 86 25.20 8.46 -10.42
CA ARG A 86 24.17 8.38 -9.38
C ARG A 86 22.96 9.24 -9.70
N LEU A 87 23.13 10.46 -10.24
CA LEU A 87 22.03 11.30 -10.71
C LEU A 87 21.18 10.57 -11.77
N THR A 88 21.86 9.96 -12.75
CA THR A 88 21.20 9.24 -13.84
C THR A 88 20.40 8.05 -13.31
N LYS A 89 20.96 7.28 -12.38
CA LYS A 89 20.27 6.14 -11.74
C LYS A 89 19.05 6.59 -10.95
N ALA A 90 19.16 7.67 -10.18
CA ALA A 90 18.05 8.24 -9.44
C ALA A 90 16.91 8.67 -10.38
N LYS A 91 17.23 9.33 -11.50
CA LYS A 91 16.24 9.73 -12.52
C LYS A 91 15.45 8.54 -13.07
N VAL A 92 16.15 7.48 -13.47
CA VAL A 92 15.53 6.25 -14.00
C VAL A 92 14.62 5.59 -12.96
N LEU A 93 15.05 5.53 -11.70
CA LEU A 93 14.21 4.97 -10.62
C LEU A 93 12.93 5.79 -10.43
N VAL A 94 13.07 7.12 -10.31
CA VAL A 94 11.92 8.02 -10.11
C VAL A 94 10.95 7.93 -11.28
N ASP A 95 11.43 7.87 -12.53
CA ASP A 95 10.57 7.67 -13.71
C ASP A 95 9.77 6.36 -13.60
N ALA A 96 10.43 5.24 -13.31
CA ALA A 96 9.76 3.95 -13.21
C ALA A 96 8.72 3.90 -12.07
N ARG A 97 9.00 4.54 -10.93
CA ARG A 97 8.08 4.59 -9.79
C ARG A 97 6.92 5.54 -10.02
N GLN A 98 7.17 6.68 -10.65
CA GLN A 98 6.13 7.60 -11.08
C GLN A 98 5.16 6.92 -12.05
N ASP A 99 5.67 6.21 -13.06
CA ASP A 99 4.84 5.45 -14.01
C ASP A 99 3.99 4.37 -13.30
N SER A 100 4.55 3.74 -12.27
CA SER A 100 3.83 2.76 -11.46
C SER A 100 2.68 3.40 -10.68
N LEU A 101 2.90 4.59 -10.10
CA LEU A 101 1.86 5.36 -9.43
C LEU A 101 0.79 5.87 -10.41
N ASP A 102 1.19 6.41 -11.57
CA ASP A 102 0.28 6.89 -12.62
C ASP A 102 -0.70 5.79 -13.08
N ARG A 103 -0.21 4.55 -13.19
CA ARG A 103 -1.02 3.41 -13.64
C ARG A 103 -1.94 2.82 -12.58
N THR A 104 -1.60 2.95 -11.30
CA THR A 104 -2.28 2.23 -10.21
C THR A 104 -3.09 3.14 -9.30
N VAL A 105 -2.84 4.45 -9.28
CA VAL A 105 -3.60 5.40 -8.48
C VAL A 105 -4.89 5.76 -9.20
N LEU A 106 -6.01 5.26 -8.68
CA LEU A 106 -7.32 5.44 -9.30
C LEU A 106 -8.17 6.55 -8.66
N SER A 107 -7.89 6.92 -7.41
CA SER A 107 -8.65 7.96 -6.71
C SER A 107 -8.40 9.34 -7.32
N GLU A 108 -9.43 10.18 -7.35
CA GLU A 108 -9.33 11.53 -7.91
C GLU A 108 -8.33 12.41 -7.16
N GLU A 109 -8.27 12.28 -5.84
CA GLU A 109 -7.26 12.96 -5.02
C GLU A 109 -5.84 12.45 -5.31
N GLY A 110 -5.66 11.13 -5.41
CA GLY A 110 -4.37 10.54 -5.71
C GLY A 110 -3.85 10.96 -7.09
N LYS A 111 -4.70 10.94 -8.11
CA LYS A 111 -4.36 11.42 -9.46
C LYS A 111 -3.94 12.88 -9.46
N LYS A 112 -4.62 13.74 -8.68
CA LYS A 112 -4.22 15.14 -8.52
C LYS A 112 -2.85 15.28 -7.88
N LEU A 113 -2.53 14.47 -6.87
CA LEU A 113 -1.22 14.48 -6.22
C LEU A 113 -0.10 14.03 -7.17
N VAL A 114 -0.30 12.92 -7.89
CA VAL A 114 0.69 12.43 -8.86
C VAL A 114 0.85 13.42 -10.02
N GLY A 115 -0.25 14.00 -10.51
CA GLY A 115 -0.21 15.06 -11.52
C GLY A 115 0.58 16.28 -11.07
N LYS A 116 0.34 16.76 -9.84
CA LYS A 116 1.12 17.87 -9.26
C LYS A 116 2.60 17.52 -9.14
N PHE A 117 2.93 16.30 -8.70
CA PHE A 117 4.32 15.85 -8.63
C PHE A 117 5.00 15.91 -10.00
N LYS A 118 4.31 15.42 -11.04
CA LYS A 118 4.80 15.47 -12.42
C LYS A 118 5.01 16.90 -12.93
N ASP A 119 4.07 17.79 -12.63
CA ASP A 119 4.16 19.20 -13.04
C ASP A 119 5.34 19.92 -12.38
N VAL A 120 5.54 19.73 -11.06
CA VAL A 120 6.67 20.30 -10.33
C VAL A 120 7.99 19.76 -10.89
N ARG A 121 8.05 18.46 -11.19
CA ARG A 121 9.26 17.84 -11.73
C ARG A 121 9.59 18.30 -13.15
N ALA A 122 8.60 18.61 -13.97
CA ALA A 122 8.80 19.07 -15.35
C ALA A 122 9.14 20.57 -15.44
N ASN A 123 8.58 21.39 -14.55
CA ASN A 123 8.62 22.85 -14.68
C ASN A 123 9.45 23.58 -13.62
N GLU A 124 9.63 23.01 -12.43
CA GLU A 124 10.28 23.70 -11.29
C GLU A 124 11.62 23.07 -10.92
N TYR A 125 11.76 21.75 -11.04
CA TYR A 125 13.03 21.06 -10.81
C TYR A 125 13.87 20.97 -12.08
N PHE A 126 15.18 21.22 -11.93
CA PHE A 126 16.16 21.15 -13.02
C PHE A 126 16.07 19.81 -13.78
N PRO A 127 16.17 19.81 -15.13
CA PRO A 127 16.26 18.59 -15.93
C PRO A 127 17.51 17.74 -15.63
#